data_AF-A0A8C4DS15-F1
#
_entry.id   AF-A0A8C4DS15-F1
#
_cell.length_a   1.000
_cell.length_b   1.000
_cell.length_c   1.000
_cell.angle_alpha   90.00
_cell.angle_beta   90.00
_cell.angle_gamma   90.00
#
_symmetry.space_group_name_H-M   'P 1'
#
loop_
_entity.id
_entity.type
_entity.pdbx_description
1 polymer ?
#
loop_
_entity_poly.entity_id
_entity_poly.type
_entity_poly.pdbx_seq_one_letter_code
_entity_poly.pdbx_strand_id
1 'polypeptide(L)'
;FGRNVNALSCLVLCYLLFVVLGGVAFTAVEKPVERELRAEVEELRRSFLQENPCVQESGLRELLGKALSAHRSDVAVLKADAEERSYDFTSSLYFVIVTLTTMGSDSYTPKSYEAKLFCIFYCILGIPLTLFLLTLLSNILLPVVTHAPVHHLCTYWGMPYARAALVHAGLLSALVLSLLFLLPALLVCAAEPDWSFLDALFFCFIVLSTVGQGGDSLGRTWGPTQRTHKMAWKRIKTAPRNLNRVILESENLEQIKAPVRGSQSASRVIRV
;
A
#
# COMPACT_ATOMS: atom_id res chain seq x y z
N PHE A 1 -24.62 39.86 -13.32
CA PHE A 1 -24.90 38.45 -13.66
C PHE A 1 -23.93 37.90 -14.72
N GLY A 2 -23.78 38.52 -15.91
CA GLY A 2 -22.89 38.00 -16.98
C GLY A 2 -21.39 37.86 -16.67
N ARG A 3 -20.80 38.73 -15.82
CA ARG A 3 -19.36 38.65 -15.48
C ARG A 3 -18.98 37.42 -14.65
N ASN A 4 -19.91 36.93 -13.82
CA ASN A 4 -19.71 35.73 -13.00
C ASN A 4 -19.91 34.45 -13.82
N VAL A 5 -20.77 34.48 -14.85
CA VAL A 5 -20.96 33.36 -15.78
C VAL A 5 -19.70 33.14 -16.63
N ASN A 6 -19.11 34.22 -17.15
CA ASN A 6 -17.86 34.13 -17.92
C ASN A 6 -16.67 33.63 -17.06
N ALA A 7 -16.60 34.06 -15.80
CA ALA A 7 -15.57 33.60 -14.86
C ALA A 7 -15.75 32.11 -14.52
N LEU A 8 -16.99 31.66 -14.29
CA LEU A 8 -17.30 30.26 -14.05
C LEU A 8 -16.97 29.40 -15.28
N SER A 9 -17.37 29.82 -16.49
CA SER A 9 -17.06 29.12 -17.73
C SER A 9 -15.55 29.03 -17.97
N CYS A 10 -14.80 30.10 -17.69
CA CYS A 10 -13.34 30.09 -17.76
C CYS A 10 -12.73 29.11 -16.75
N LEU A 11 -13.19 29.12 -15.50
CA LEU A 11 -12.70 28.21 -14.46
C LEU A 11 -12.98 26.74 -14.81
N VAL A 12 -14.18 26.44 -15.30
CA VAL A 12 -14.55 25.09 -15.76
C VAL A 12 -13.66 24.65 -16.92
N LEU A 13 -13.44 25.52 -17.91
CA LEU A 13 -12.56 25.21 -19.04
C LEU A 13 -11.12 24.94 -18.57
N CYS A 14 -10.57 25.79 -17.70
CA CYS A 14 -9.24 25.59 -17.12
C CYS A 14 -9.13 24.28 -16.35
N TYR A 15 -10.15 23.92 -15.55
CA TYR A 15 -10.19 22.66 -14.82
C TYR A 15 -10.25 21.44 -15.76
N LEU A 16 -11.08 21.50 -16.80
CA LEU A 16 -11.16 20.43 -17.80
C LEU A 16 -9.81 20.24 -18.51
N LEU A 17 -9.15 21.33 -18.90
CA LEU A 17 -7.82 21.29 -19.50
C LEU A 17 -6.78 20.69 -18.54
N PHE A 18 -6.85 21.02 -17.26
CA PHE A 18 -5.96 20.46 -16.23
C PHE A 18 -6.16 18.94 -16.08
N VAL A 19 -7.41 18.46 -16.06
CA VAL A 19 -7.73 17.02 -16.01
C VAL A 19 -7.23 16.29 -17.27
N VAL A 20 -7.43 16.87 -18.46
CA VAL A 20 -6.95 16.29 -19.73
C VAL A 20 -5.42 16.22 -19.73
N LEU A 21 -4.74 17.28 -19.31
CA LEU A 21 -3.27 17.30 -19.20
C LEU A 21 -2.76 16.20 -18.27
N GLY A 22 -3.39 16.04 -17.10
CA GLY A 22 -3.08 14.96 -16.16
C GLY A 22 -3.26 13.57 -16.79
N GLY A 23 -4.39 13.34 -17.47
CA GLY A 23 -4.67 12.07 -18.15
C GLY A 23 -3.64 11.74 -19.24
N VAL A 24 -3.22 12.74 -20.03
CA VAL A 24 -2.17 12.57 -21.05
C VAL A 24 -0.82 12.27 -20.40
N ALA A 25 -0.44 12.98 -19.34
CA ALA A 25 0.81 12.76 -18.62
C ALA A 25 0.88 11.35 -18.03
N PHE A 26 -0.15 10.91 -17.31
CA PHE A 26 -0.21 9.54 -16.77
C PHE A 26 -0.20 8.49 -17.88
N THR A 27 -0.95 8.69 -18.96
CA THR A 27 -0.93 7.75 -20.09
C THR A 27 0.45 7.67 -20.75
N ALA A 28 1.16 8.79 -20.87
CA ALA A 28 2.50 8.81 -21.46
C ALA A 28 3.53 8.07 -20.59
N VAL A 29 3.42 8.20 -19.26
CA VAL A 29 4.36 7.62 -18.29
C VAL A 29 4.04 6.16 -17.94
N GLU A 30 2.77 5.82 -17.71
CA GLU A 30 2.36 4.50 -17.21
C GLU A 30 2.17 3.45 -18.31
N LYS A 31 1.77 3.86 -19.53
CA LYS A 31 1.54 2.93 -20.64
C LYS A 31 2.77 2.11 -21.05
N PRO A 32 4.02 2.62 -21.07
CA PRO A 32 5.18 1.77 -21.31
C PRO A 32 5.39 0.74 -20.18
N VAL A 33 5.20 1.14 -18.92
CA VAL A 33 5.32 0.25 -17.74
C VAL A 33 4.28 -0.86 -17.79
N GLU A 34 3.02 -0.53 -18.10
CA GLU A 34 1.94 -1.52 -18.29
C GLU A 34 2.28 -2.55 -19.36
N ARG A 35 2.87 -2.10 -20.48
CA ARG A 35 3.27 -2.99 -21.59
C ARG A 35 4.40 -3.93 -21.20
N GLU A 36 5.37 -3.43 -20.44
CA GLU A 36 6.49 -4.23 -19.94
C GLU A 36 6.00 -5.30 -18.95
N LEU A 37 5.18 -4.92 -17.97
CA LEU A 37 4.58 -5.87 -17.01
C LEU A 37 3.71 -6.93 -17.70
N ARG A 38 2.92 -6.51 -18.71
CA ARG A 38 2.13 -7.46 -19.51
C ARG A 38 3.01 -8.42 -20.28
N ALA A 39 4.09 -7.93 -20.90
CA ALA A 39 5.04 -8.77 -21.63
C ALA A 39 5.72 -9.79 -20.71
N GLU A 40 6.12 -9.38 -19.50
CA GLU A 40 6.73 -10.26 -18.49
C GLU A 40 5.78 -11.38 -18.06
N VAL A 41 4.50 -11.06 -17.77
CA VAL A 41 3.49 -12.07 -17.40
C VAL A 41 3.20 -13.01 -18.57
N GLU A 42 3.14 -12.50 -19.80
CA GLU A 42 2.96 -13.34 -20.99
C GLU A 42 4.15 -14.26 -21.23
N GLU A 43 5.37 -13.79 -21.03
CA GLU A 43 6.57 -14.61 -21.15
C GLU A 43 6.61 -15.71 -20.09
N LEU A 44 6.31 -15.38 -18.83
CA LEU A 44 6.22 -16.37 -17.75
C LEU A 44 5.17 -17.44 -18.06
N ARG A 45 4.03 -17.03 -18.60
CA ARG A 45 2.97 -17.95 -19.03
C ARG A 45 3.43 -18.87 -20.16
N ARG A 46 4.14 -18.34 -21.16
CA ARG A 46 4.68 -19.14 -22.28
C ARG A 46 5.72 -20.14 -21.78
N SER A 47 6.65 -19.71 -20.94
CA SER A 47 7.69 -20.58 -20.35
C SER A 47 7.07 -21.71 -19.53
N PHE A 48 6.06 -21.41 -18.71
CA PHE A 48 5.36 -22.43 -17.91
C PHE A 48 4.67 -23.51 -18.77
N LEU A 49 4.02 -23.12 -19.87
CA LEU A 49 3.38 -24.06 -20.80
C LEU A 49 4.39 -24.89 -21.60
N GLN A 50 5.58 -24.35 -21.88
CA GLN A 50 6.67 -25.08 -22.53
C GLN A 50 7.29 -26.13 -21.60
N GLU A 51 7.46 -25.78 -20.32
CA GLU A 51 7.99 -26.70 -19.30
C GLU A 51 6.97 -27.79 -18.92
N ASN A 52 5.67 -27.51 -19.06
CA ASN A 52 4.59 -28.41 -18.62
C ASN A 52 3.62 -28.73 -19.78
N PRO A 53 3.98 -29.62 -20.73
CA PRO A 53 3.14 -29.95 -21.88
C PRO A 53 1.83 -30.67 -21.51
N CYS A 54 1.70 -31.17 -20.28
CA CYS A 54 0.48 -31.77 -19.76
C CYS A 54 -0.60 -30.74 -19.37
N VAL A 55 -0.26 -29.45 -19.29
CA VAL A 55 -1.18 -28.38 -18.88
C VAL A 55 -1.77 -27.70 -20.11
N GLN A 56 -3.09 -27.76 -20.25
CA GLN A 56 -3.79 -27.07 -21.33
C GLN A 56 -3.88 -25.56 -21.04
N GLU A 57 -3.65 -24.72 -22.07
CA GLU A 57 -3.68 -23.26 -21.93
C GLU A 57 -5.03 -22.74 -21.41
N SER A 58 -6.15 -23.34 -21.83
CA SER A 58 -7.50 -23.03 -21.35
C SER A 58 -7.64 -23.27 -19.85
N GLY A 59 -7.19 -24.42 -19.36
CA GLY A 59 -7.24 -24.78 -17.94
C GLY A 59 -6.38 -23.86 -17.08
N LEU A 60 -5.19 -23.46 -17.56
CA LEU A 60 -4.34 -22.50 -16.87
C LEU A 60 -4.98 -21.11 -16.79
N ARG A 61 -5.60 -20.65 -17.89
CA ARG A 61 -6.31 -19.35 -17.90
C ARG A 61 -7.52 -19.36 -16.99
N GLU A 62 -8.26 -20.47 -16.94
CA GLU A 62 -9.41 -20.62 -16.04
C GLU A 62 -8.97 -20.62 -14.58
N LEU A 63 -7.91 -21.36 -14.24
CA LEU A 63 -7.33 -21.37 -12.91
C LEU A 63 -6.85 -19.97 -12.50
N LEU A 64 -6.09 -19.28 -13.37
CA LEU A 64 -5.60 -17.94 -13.10
C LEU A 64 -6.75 -16.94 -12.96
N GLY A 65 -7.77 -17.05 -13.81
CA GLY A 65 -8.98 -16.23 -13.73
C GLY A 65 -9.73 -16.45 -12.42
N LYS A 66 -9.90 -17.70 -11.98
CA LYS A 66 -10.52 -18.04 -10.70
C LYS A 66 -9.67 -17.59 -9.50
N ALA A 67 -8.35 -17.77 -9.56
CA ALA A 67 -7.43 -17.33 -8.52
C ALA A 67 -7.42 -15.79 -8.37
N LEU A 68 -7.34 -15.05 -9.49
CA LEU A 68 -7.43 -13.60 -9.50
C LEU A 68 -8.80 -13.10 -9.04
N SER A 69 -9.89 -13.76 -9.43
CA SER A 69 -11.23 -13.40 -8.98
C SER A 69 -11.42 -13.63 -7.48
N ALA A 70 -10.87 -14.72 -6.95
CA ALA A 70 -10.93 -15.00 -5.52
C ALA A 70 -10.01 -14.07 -4.72
N HIS A 71 -8.84 -13.71 -5.24
CA HIS A 71 -7.98 -12.66 -4.68
C HIS A 71 -8.69 -11.29 -4.67
N ARG A 72 -9.37 -10.90 -5.75
CA ARG A 72 -10.21 -9.68 -5.80
C ARG A 72 -11.41 -9.72 -4.85
N SER A 73 -11.92 -10.92 -4.59
CA SER A 73 -12.99 -11.13 -3.61
C SER A 73 -12.44 -11.22 -2.18
N ASP A 74 -11.14 -10.95 -2.02
CA ASP A 74 -10.42 -10.87 -0.76
C ASP A 74 -10.56 -12.18 0.04
N VAL A 75 -10.55 -13.31 -0.70
CA VAL A 75 -10.50 -14.67 -0.18
C VAL A 75 -9.07 -15.15 -0.38
N ALA A 76 -8.37 -15.45 0.71
CA ALA A 76 -7.00 -15.95 0.67
C ALA A 76 -6.94 -17.31 -0.04
N VAL A 77 -6.67 -17.31 -1.35
CA VAL A 77 -6.53 -18.52 -2.16
C VAL A 77 -5.22 -19.25 -1.82
N LEU A 78 -4.19 -18.49 -1.45
CA LEU A 78 -2.90 -19.01 -1.01
C LEU A 78 -2.88 -19.01 0.51
N LYS A 79 -2.47 -20.14 1.11
CA LYS A 79 -2.43 -20.35 2.57
C LYS A 79 -1.56 -19.31 3.30
N ALA A 80 -0.62 -18.68 2.59
CA ALA A 80 0.22 -17.59 3.08
C ALA A 80 -0.55 -16.27 3.30
N ASP A 81 -1.63 -16.02 2.56
CA ASP A 81 -2.44 -14.79 2.66
C ASP A 81 -3.57 -14.91 3.70
N ALA A 82 -3.81 -16.11 4.22
CA ALA A 82 -4.90 -16.40 5.16
C ALA A 82 -4.56 -15.99 6.60
N GLU A 83 -3.28 -16.07 7.00
CA GLU A 83 -2.83 -15.62 8.33
C GLU A 83 -2.73 -14.09 8.45
N GLU A 84 -2.62 -13.37 7.33
CA GLU A 84 -2.43 -11.91 7.30
C GLU A 84 -3.74 -11.10 7.45
N ARG A 85 -4.90 -11.75 7.28
CA ARG A 85 -6.23 -11.10 7.25
C ARG A 85 -7.15 -11.53 8.39
N SER A 86 -6.61 -11.69 9.60
CA SER A 86 -7.42 -11.85 10.81
C SER A 86 -8.28 -10.59 11.04
N TYR A 87 -9.57 -10.78 11.33
CA TYR A 87 -10.47 -9.70 11.74
C TYR A 87 -10.13 -9.25 13.16
N ASP A 88 -9.06 -8.48 13.31
CA ASP A 88 -8.64 -7.94 14.59
C ASP A 88 -9.32 -6.59 14.86
N PHE A 89 -9.48 -6.26 16.16
CA PHE A 89 -10.05 -4.98 16.58
C PHE A 89 -9.24 -3.79 16.02
N THR A 90 -7.91 -3.89 16.00
CA THR A 90 -7.02 -2.85 15.46
C THR A 90 -7.27 -2.59 13.97
N SER A 91 -7.40 -3.65 13.18
CA SER A 91 -7.69 -3.56 11.74
C SER A 91 -9.08 -2.97 11.47
N SER A 92 -10.05 -3.32 12.32
CA SER A 92 -11.42 -2.78 12.27
C SER A 92 -11.46 -1.30 12.65
N LEU A 93 -10.71 -0.90 13.68
CA LEU A 93 -10.57 0.50 14.10
C LEU A 93 -9.91 1.34 13.02
N TYR A 94 -8.86 0.83 12.39
CA TYR A 94 -8.21 1.48 11.25
C TYR A 94 -9.22 1.71 10.12
N PHE A 95 -9.98 0.68 9.72
CA PHE A 95 -11.03 0.83 8.71
C PHE A 95 -12.03 1.94 9.06
N VAL A 96 -12.51 1.98 10.31
CA VAL A 96 -13.44 3.01 10.77
C VAL A 96 -12.83 4.41 10.66
N ILE A 97 -11.59 4.60 11.14
CA ILE A 97 -10.88 5.89 11.06
C ILE A 97 -10.75 6.34 9.61
N VAL A 98 -10.26 5.46 8.73
CA VAL A 98 -10.04 5.71 7.31
C VAL A 98 -11.34 6.04 6.56
N THR A 99 -12.44 5.39 6.94
CA THR A 99 -13.75 5.65 6.35
C THR A 99 -14.30 7.00 6.80
N LEU A 100 -14.18 7.32 8.09
CA LEU A 100 -14.63 8.60 8.65
C LEU A 100 -13.81 9.80 8.17
N THR A 101 -12.52 9.61 7.87
CA THR A 101 -11.66 10.64 7.27
C THR A 101 -11.86 10.76 5.75
N THR A 102 -12.80 10.02 5.16
CA THR A 102 -13.10 9.99 3.73
C THR A 102 -11.94 9.56 2.82
N MET A 103 -10.84 9.07 3.41
CA MET A 103 -9.72 8.53 2.66
C MET A 103 -10.14 7.26 1.92
N GLY A 104 -10.91 6.38 2.58
CA GLY A 104 -11.30 5.10 2.01
C GLY A 104 -10.20 4.03 2.12
N SER A 105 -10.61 2.78 2.25
CA SER A 105 -9.72 1.62 2.31
C SER A 105 -10.12 0.62 1.24
N ASP A 106 -9.12 0.06 0.58
CA ASP A 106 -9.21 -1.06 -0.34
C ASP A 106 -9.10 -2.42 0.37
N SER A 107 -8.32 -2.49 1.45
CA SER A 107 -7.98 -3.76 2.10
C SER A 107 -9.09 -4.27 3.01
N TYR A 108 -10.10 -3.45 3.30
CA TYR A 108 -11.24 -3.84 4.13
C TYR A 108 -12.52 -3.29 3.55
N THR A 109 -13.39 -4.17 3.08
CA THR A 109 -14.75 -3.84 2.64
C THR A 109 -15.74 -4.77 3.34
N PRO A 110 -16.77 -4.25 4.04
CA PRO A 110 -17.75 -5.11 4.71
C PRO A 110 -18.48 -5.99 3.70
N LYS A 111 -18.40 -7.31 3.88
CA LYS A 111 -19.02 -8.30 2.97
C LYS A 111 -20.47 -8.61 3.34
N SER A 112 -20.77 -8.66 4.64
CA SER A 112 -22.12 -8.90 5.17
C SER A 112 -23.08 -7.74 4.85
N TYR A 113 -24.34 -8.07 4.55
CA TYR A 113 -25.40 -7.08 4.35
C TYR A 113 -25.59 -6.19 5.59
N GLU A 114 -25.55 -6.78 6.79
CA GLU A 114 -25.71 -6.07 8.07
C GLU A 114 -24.59 -5.05 8.28
N ALA A 115 -23.34 -5.44 8.01
CA ALA A 115 -22.17 -4.57 8.15
C ALA A 115 -22.19 -3.42 7.13
N LYS A 116 -22.67 -3.65 5.90
CA LYS A 116 -22.86 -2.59 4.90
C LYS A 116 -23.90 -1.58 5.36
N LEU A 117 -25.05 -2.04 5.86
CA LEU A 117 -26.12 -1.17 6.35
C LEU A 117 -25.66 -0.35 7.56
N PHE A 118 -24.97 -0.99 8.51
CA PHE A 118 -24.36 -0.30 9.65
C PHE A 118 -23.36 0.78 9.19
N CYS A 119 -22.47 0.44 8.25
CA CYS A 119 -21.48 1.37 7.72
C CYS A 119 -22.13 2.63 7.11
N ILE A 120 -23.21 2.48 6.35
CA ILE A 120 -23.94 3.61 5.75
C ILE A 120 -24.44 4.57 6.83
N PHE A 121 -25.19 4.07 7.82
CA PHE A 121 -25.72 4.90 8.89
C PHE A 121 -24.62 5.52 9.75
N TYR A 122 -23.56 4.75 10.02
CA TYR A 122 -22.40 5.21 10.77
C TYR A 122 -21.68 6.35 10.05
N CYS A 123 -21.50 6.28 8.73
CA CYS A 123 -20.86 7.34 7.95
C CYS A 123 -21.70 8.62 7.86
N ILE A 124 -23.03 8.49 7.75
CA ILE A 124 -23.95 9.64 7.71
C ILE A 124 -23.81 10.52 8.94
N LEU A 125 -23.64 9.91 10.12
CA LEU A 125 -23.45 10.66 11.39
C LEU A 125 -21.99 10.98 11.67
N GLY A 126 -21.10 10.04 11.35
CA GLY A 126 -19.68 10.13 11.69
C GLY A 126 -18.91 11.15 10.86
N ILE A 127 -19.15 11.24 9.54
CA ILE A 127 -18.41 12.20 8.69
C ILE A 127 -18.70 13.65 9.11
N PRO A 128 -19.97 14.09 9.30
CA PRO A 128 -20.25 15.43 9.82
C PRO A 128 -19.65 15.68 11.19
N LEU A 129 -19.66 14.68 12.09
CA LEU A 129 -19.04 14.80 13.41
C LEU A 129 -17.53 14.99 13.32
N THR A 130 -16.85 14.24 12.44
CA THR A 130 -15.41 14.40 12.17
C THR A 130 -15.09 15.78 11.61
N LEU A 131 -15.89 16.30 10.67
CA LEU A 131 -15.73 17.66 10.13
C LEU A 131 -15.95 18.73 11.19
N PHE A 132 -16.94 18.55 12.06
CA PHE A 132 -17.20 19.44 13.19
C PHE A 132 -16.03 19.45 14.17
N LEU A 133 -15.52 18.28 14.55
CA LEU A 133 -14.34 18.15 15.40
C LEU A 133 -13.11 18.82 14.78
N LEU A 134 -12.87 18.60 13.49
CA LEU A 134 -11.76 19.24 12.77
C LEU A 134 -11.88 20.76 12.76
N THR A 135 -13.10 21.29 12.61
CA THR A 135 -13.37 22.73 12.66
C THR A 135 -13.10 23.31 14.05
N LEU A 136 -13.55 22.64 15.12
CA LEU A 136 -13.28 23.06 16.49
C LEU A 136 -11.78 23.04 16.80
N LEU A 137 -11.09 21.97 16.41
CA LEU A 137 -9.67 21.83 16.60
C LEU A 137 -8.90 22.94 15.86
N SER A 138 -9.28 23.22 14.62
CA SER A 138 -8.74 24.31 13.80
C SER A 138 -8.90 25.67 14.52
N ASN A 139 -10.10 25.98 15.03
CA ASN A 139 -10.36 27.24 15.73
C ASN A 139 -9.55 27.40 17.03
N ILE A 140 -9.24 26.30 17.72
CA ILE A 140 -8.39 26.34 18.93
C ILE A 140 -6.91 26.48 18.55
N LEU A 141 -6.47 25.76 17.52
CA LEU A 141 -5.06 25.75 17.09
C LEU A 141 -4.64 27.03 16.38
N LEU A 142 -5.48 27.61 15.52
CA LEU A 142 -5.11 28.77 14.71
C LEU A 142 -4.56 29.92 15.57
N PRO A 143 -5.25 30.42 16.62
CA PRO A 143 -4.75 31.53 17.44
C PRO A 143 -3.40 31.23 18.10
N VAL A 144 -3.21 30.01 18.59
CA VAL A 144 -1.97 29.57 19.27
C VAL A 144 -0.82 29.50 18.28
N VAL A 145 -1.08 28.99 17.07
CA VAL A 145 -0.06 28.72 16.05
C VAL A 145 0.28 29.96 15.22
N THR A 146 -0.66 30.89 15.00
CA THR A 146 -0.45 32.06 14.12
C THR A 146 -0.34 33.38 14.88
N HIS A 147 -1.18 33.66 15.87
CA HIS A 147 -1.23 34.98 16.49
C HIS A 147 -0.16 35.19 17.58
N ALA A 148 0.03 34.21 18.47
CA ALA A 148 1.01 34.30 19.55
C ALA A 148 2.46 34.48 19.04
N PRO A 149 3.00 33.64 18.13
CA PRO A 149 4.40 33.76 17.68
C PRO A 149 4.68 35.00 16.85
N VAL A 150 3.74 35.47 16.02
CA VAL A 150 3.89 36.72 15.26
C VAL A 150 3.96 37.91 16.20
N HIS A 151 3.14 37.93 17.25
CA HIS A 151 3.21 38.97 18.28
C HIS A 151 4.57 38.93 18.98
N HIS A 152 5.04 37.75 19.43
CA HIS A 152 6.36 37.61 20.04
C HIS A 152 7.51 38.10 19.13
N LEU A 153 7.48 37.79 17.83
CA LEU A 153 8.47 38.29 16.88
C LEU A 153 8.45 39.82 16.74
N CYS A 154 7.26 40.43 16.78
CA CYS A 154 7.13 41.89 16.73
C CYS A 154 7.61 42.54 18.04
N THR A 155 7.30 41.97 19.21
CA THR A 155 7.66 42.57 20.51
C THR A 155 9.13 42.38 20.86
N TYR A 156 9.71 41.20 20.60
CA TYR A 156 11.09 40.89 20.99
C TYR A 156 12.12 41.32 19.95
N TRP A 157 11.83 41.20 18.65
CA TRP A 157 12.78 41.50 17.58
C TRP A 157 12.48 42.82 16.84
N GLY A 158 11.45 43.56 17.26
CA GLY A 158 11.12 44.88 16.71
C GLY A 158 10.80 44.87 15.21
N MET A 159 10.45 43.70 14.65
CA MET A 159 10.19 43.56 13.23
C MET A 159 8.85 44.20 12.84
N PRO A 160 8.75 44.84 11.66
CA PRO A 160 7.47 45.29 11.14
C PRO A 160 6.58 44.08 10.84
N TYR A 161 5.27 44.21 11.13
CA TYR A 161 4.30 43.11 11.09
C TYR A 161 4.33 42.29 9.79
N ALA A 162 4.45 42.96 8.63
CA ALA A 162 4.50 42.27 7.34
C ALA A 162 5.70 41.32 7.19
N ARG A 163 6.88 41.71 7.68
CA ARG A 163 8.08 40.85 7.65
C ARG A 163 7.97 39.73 8.68
N ALA A 164 7.46 40.03 9.88
CA ALA A 164 7.25 39.03 10.93
C ALA A 164 6.25 37.96 10.48
N ALA A 165 5.15 38.36 9.83
CA ALA A 165 4.16 37.44 9.26
C ALA A 165 4.75 36.56 8.15
N LEU A 166 5.55 37.12 7.24
CA LEU A 166 6.21 36.34 6.18
C LEU A 166 7.21 35.32 6.74
N VAL A 167 8.05 35.73 7.69
CA VAL A 167 9.03 34.83 8.34
C VAL A 167 8.30 33.73 9.12
N HIS A 168 7.28 34.10 9.89
CA HIS A 168 6.47 33.12 10.63
C HIS A 168 5.76 32.15 9.70
N ALA A 169 5.11 32.63 8.63
CA ALA A 169 4.44 31.78 7.66
C ALA A 169 5.43 30.83 6.96
N GLY A 170 6.62 31.32 6.60
CA GLY A 170 7.70 30.51 6.04
C GLY A 170 8.15 29.41 7.00
N LEU A 171 8.48 29.78 8.24
CA LEU A 171 8.93 28.82 9.27
C LEU A 171 7.85 27.80 9.60
N LEU A 172 6.60 28.24 9.77
CA LEU A 172 5.46 27.36 10.05
C LEU A 172 5.22 26.41 8.87
N SER A 173 5.27 26.90 7.64
CA SER A 173 5.12 26.05 6.45
C SER A 173 6.22 25.00 6.36
N ALA A 174 7.48 25.37 6.61
CA ALA A 174 8.60 24.45 6.63
C ALA A 174 8.46 23.41 7.76
N LEU A 175 8.02 23.83 8.94
CA LEU A 175 7.77 22.95 10.08
C LEU A 175 6.65 21.95 9.78
N VAL A 176 5.52 22.41 9.23
CA VAL A 176 4.38 21.54 8.87
C VAL A 176 4.78 20.55 7.78
N LEU A 177 5.49 20.99 6.74
CA LEU A 177 5.99 20.10 5.70
C LEU A 177 6.95 19.04 6.25
N SER A 178 7.84 19.44 7.15
CA SER A 178 8.78 18.52 7.80
C SER A 178 8.06 17.52 8.72
N LEU A 179 7.17 17.99 9.58
CA LEU A 179 6.47 17.18 10.57
C LEU A 179 5.44 16.23 9.96
N LEU A 180 4.72 16.66 8.92
CA LEU A 180 3.66 15.87 8.32
C LEU A 180 4.16 14.98 7.17
N PHE A 181 5.16 15.40 6.40
CA PHE A 181 5.61 14.63 5.23
C PHE A 181 6.99 14.02 5.41
N LEU A 182 8.02 14.82 5.71
CA LEU A 182 9.41 14.33 5.73
C LEU A 182 9.69 13.37 6.88
N LEU A 183 9.31 13.73 8.10
CA LEU A 183 9.57 12.92 9.29
C LEU A 183 8.80 11.58 9.26
N PRO A 184 7.49 11.55 8.95
CA PRO A 184 6.78 10.29 8.78
C PRO A 184 7.33 9.44 7.62
N ALA A 185 7.73 10.05 6.50
CA ALA A 185 8.35 9.31 5.39
C ALA A 185 9.67 8.66 5.80
N LEU A 186 10.51 9.35 6.58
CA LEU A 186 11.74 8.78 7.13
C LEU A 186 11.46 7.64 8.12
N LEU A 187 10.44 7.80 8.98
CA LEU A 187 10.04 6.76 9.92
C LEU A 187 9.53 5.51 9.20
N VAL A 188 8.68 5.67 8.19
CA VAL A 188 8.16 4.56 7.38
C VAL A 188 9.29 3.90 6.59
N CYS A 189 10.17 4.67 5.96
CA CYS A 189 11.32 4.14 5.25
C CYS A 189 12.31 3.39 6.16
N ALA A 190 12.41 3.78 7.44
CA ALA A 190 13.23 3.08 8.43
C ALA A 190 12.53 1.83 9.00
N ALA A 191 11.21 1.85 9.14
CA ALA A 191 10.42 0.72 9.60
C ALA A 191 10.30 -0.38 8.53
N GLU A 192 10.15 0.03 7.26
CA GLU A 192 9.93 -0.86 6.11
C GLU A 192 11.19 -0.95 5.23
N PRO A 193 12.00 -2.02 5.36
CA PRO A 193 13.29 -2.12 4.67
C PRO A 193 13.17 -2.28 3.14
N ASP A 194 11.99 -2.63 2.63
CA ASP A 194 11.73 -2.82 1.20
C ASP A 194 11.22 -1.54 0.51
N TRP A 195 11.00 -0.46 1.24
CA TRP A 195 10.43 0.79 0.71
C TRP A 195 11.52 1.81 0.39
N SER A 196 11.39 2.47 -0.76
CA SER A 196 12.22 3.65 -1.05
C SER A 196 11.67 4.87 -0.31
N PHE A 197 12.52 5.88 -0.08
CA PHE A 197 12.08 7.15 0.51
C PHE A 197 10.97 7.81 -0.33
N LEU A 198 11.02 7.68 -1.66
CA LEU A 198 9.99 8.23 -2.55
C LEU A 198 8.64 7.54 -2.33
N ASP A 199 8.63 6.21 -2.17
CA ASP A 199 7.41 5.45 -1.92
C ASP A 199 6.81 5.80 -0.56
N ALA A 200 7.65 5.95 0.47
CA ALA A 200 7.22 6.37 1.79
C ALA A 200 6.67 7.81 1.79
N LEU A 201 7.33 8.73 1.08
CA LEU A 201 6.86 10.11 0.94
C LEU A 201 5.54 10.20 0.17
N PHE A 202 5.42 9.43 -0.92
CA PHE A 202 4.20 9.32 -1.70
C PHE A 202 3.06 8.72 -0.88
N PHE A 203 3.33 7.68 -0.08
CA PHE A 203 2.38 7.13 0.88
C PHE A 203 1.88 8.18 1.88
N CYS A 204 2.79 8.91 2.54
CA CYS A 204 2.41 9.99 3.46
C CYS A 204 1.56 11.05 2.75
N PHE A 205 1.90 11.41 1.51
CA PHE A 205 1.14 12.37 0.73
C PHE A 205 -0.28 11.90 0.45
N ILE A 206 -0.46 10.67 -0.03
CA ILE A 206 -1.78 10.12 -0.37
C ILE A 206 -2.66 9.95 0.88
N VAL A 207 -2.07 9.58 2.02
CA VAL A 207 -2.79 9.43 3.30
C VAL A 207 -3.24 10.79 3.83
N LEU A 208 -2.34 11.78 3.89
CA LEU A 208 -2.64 13.10 4.46
C LEU A 208 -3.52 13.97 3.56
N SER A 209 -3.40 13.83 2.24
CA SER A 209 -4.27 14.52 1.28
C SER A 209 -5.67 13.91 1.20
N THR A 210 -5.95 12.83 1.94
CA THR A 210 -7.20 12.06 1.91
C THR A 210 -7.58 11.54 0.51
N VAL A 211 -6.60 11.47 -0.41
CA VAL A 211 -6.80 10.86 -1.74
C VAL A 211 -7.02 9.36 -1.60
N GLY A 212 -6.30 8.72 -0.67
CA GLY A 212 -6.62 7.36 -0.24
C GLY A 212 -6.53 6.30 -1.33
N GLN A 213 -5.40 6.25 -2.05
CA GLN A 213 -5.01 5.08 -2.84
C GLN A 213 -4.58 3.95 -1.88
N GLY A 214 -5.52 3.45 -1.10
CA GLY A 214 -5.36 2.15 -0.49
C GLY A 214 -5.27 1.14 -1.63
N GLY A 215 -4.19 0.38 -1.68
CA GLY A 215 -3.95 -0.67 -2.66
C GLY A 215 -2.73 -1.48 -2.24
N ASP A 216 -2.64 -2.73 -2.70
CA ASP A 216 -1.37 -3.46 -2.78
C ASP A 216 -0.27 -2.65 -3.53
N SER A 217 -0.68 -1.63 -4.28
CA SER A 217 0.17 -0.66 -4.98
C SER A 217 1.07 0.19 -4.08
N LEU A 218 0.73 0.37 -2.80
CA LEU A 218 1.59 1.05 -1.82
C LEU A 218 2.32 0.06 -0.90
N GLY A 219 2.28 -1.25 -1.18
CA GLY A 219 3.06 -2.23 -0.43
C GLY A 219 2.59 -2.43 1.01
N ARG A 220 1.28 -2.37 1.30
CA ARG A 220 0.73 -2.86 2.58
C ARG A 220 1.04 -4.37 2.71
N THR A 221 2.18 -4.69 3.31
CA THR A 221 2.55 -6.04 3.77
C THR A 221 2.65 -6.00 5.28
N TRP A 222 1.52 -5.84 5.96
CA TRP A 222 1.49 -6.01 7.42
C TRP A 222 1.39 -7.50 7.74
N GLY A 223 2.51 -8.21 7.55
CA GLY A 223 2.64 -9.59 8.00
C GLY A 223 4.05 -10.16 7.82
N PRO A 224 4.51 -11.00 8.77
CA PRO A 224 5.87 -11.52 8.79
C PRO A 224 6.21 -12.51 7.64
N THR A 225 5.22 -12.95 6.85
CA THR A 225 5.33 -14.16 6.04
C THR A 225 5.61 -13.90 4.54
N GLN A 226 5.38 -12.69 4.03
CA GLN A 226 5.62 -12.32 2.62
C GLN A 226 7.05 -11.82 2.31
N ARG A 227 7.92 -11.64 3.32
CA ARG A 227 9.38 -11.45 3.14
C ARG A 227 10.00 -12.53 2.24
N THR A 228 9.41 -13.72 2.23
CA THR A 228 9.83 -14.84 1.39
C THR A 228 9.41 -14.69 -0.06
N HIS A 229 8.30 -14.02 -0.39
CA HIS A 229 7.76 -13.96 -1.76
C HIS A 229 8.51 -12.97 -2.66
N LYS A 230 8.81 -11.75 -2.19
CA LYS A 230 9.67 -10.81 -2.95
C LYS A 230 11.10 -11.33 -3.09
N MET A 231 11.67 -11.95 -2.05
CA MET A 231 12.98 -12.61 -2.14
C MET A 231 12.94 -13.84 -3.05
N ALA A 232 11.86 -14.64 -3.05
CA ALA A 232 11.66 -15.75 -3.96
C ALA A 232 11.52 -15.27 -5.41
N TRP A 233 10.82 -14.17 -5.65
CA TRP A 233 10.64 -13.60 -6.98
C TRP A 233 11.96 -13.00 -7.51
N LYS A 234 12.75 -12.35 -6.64
CA LYS A 234 14.12 -11.91 -6.95
C LYS A 234 15.05 -13.10 -7.20
N ARG A 235 14.88 -14.21 -6.48
CA ARG A 235 15.58 -15.50 -6.69
C ARG A 235 15.12 -16.20 -7.97
N ILE A 236 13.87 -16.10 -8.38
CA ILE A 236 13.36 -16.62 -9.65
C ILE A 236 13.94 -15.82 -10.82
N LYS A 237 14.05 -14.49 -10.68
CA LYS A 237 14.74 -13.62 -11.65
C LYS A 237 16.24 -13.91 -11.77
N THR A 238 16.90 -14.32 -10.70
CA THR A 238 18.34 -14.63 -10.70
C THR A 238 18.67 -16.12 -10.78
N ALA A 239 17.67 -17.00 -10.77
CA ALA A 239 17.88 -18.43 -10.91
C ALA A 239 18.33 -18.75 -12.35
N PRO A 240 19.41 -19.53 -12.53
CA PRO A 240 19.79 -20.00 -13.85
C PRO A 240 18.66 -20.84 -14.45
N ARG A 241 18.26 -20.53 -15.69
CA ARG A 241 17.15 -21.13 -16.48
C ARG A 241 17.18 -22.66 -16.65
N ASN A 242 18.13 -23.36 -16.04
CA ASN A 242 18.24 -24.82 -16.09
C ASN A 242 17.67 -25.42 -14.79
N LEU A 243 16.35 -25.62 -14.76
CA LEU A 243 15.63 -26.30 -13.67
C LEU A 243 16.19 -27.72 -13.40
N ASN A 244 16.86 -28.34 -14.38
CA ASN A 244 17.52 -29.63 -14.24
C ASN A 244 18.71 -29.62 -13.24
N ARG A 245 19.31 -28.47 -12.93
CA ARG A 245 20.43 -28.44 -11.97
C ARG A 245 19.94 -28.39 -10.52
N VAL A 246 18.79 -27.78 -10.27
CA VAL A 246 18.23 -27.64 -8.90
C VAL A 246 17.67 -28.97 -8.40
N ILE A 247 17.09 -29.78 -9.29
CA ILE A 247 16.60 -31.13 -8.93
C ILE A 247 17.78 -32.09 -8.64
N LEU A 248 18.85 -32.02 -9.44
CA LEU A 248 20.07 -32.82 -9.22
C LEU A 248 20.84 -32.43 -7.95
N GLU A 249 20.69 -31.20 -7.47
CA GLU A 249 21.31 -30.73 -6.22
C GLU A 249 20.47 -31.12 -5.00
N SER A 250 19.14 -31.26 -5.14
CA SER A 250 18.28 -31.86 -4.10
C SER A 250 18.44 -33.39 -3.97
N GLU A 251 18.67 -34.12 -5.07
CA GLU A 251 18.93 -35.57 -5.01
C GLU A 251 20.35 -35.91 -4.48
N ASN A 252 21.35 -35.06 -4.72
CA ASN A 252 22.70 -35.27 -4.16
C ASN A 252 22.79 -34.96 -2.66
N LEU A 253 21.89 -34.14 -2.10
CA LEU A 253 21.88 -33.85 -0.66
C LEU A 253 21.26 -34.96 0.19
N GLU A 254 20.39 -35.82 -0.39
CA GLU A 254 19.89 -37.01 0.32
C GLU A 254 20.91 -38.16 0.35
N GLN A 255 21.88 -38.21 -0.57
CA GLN A 255 22.94 -39.23 -0.57
C GLN A 255 24.06 -38.98 0.46
N ILE A 256 24.17 -37.78 1.03
CA ILE A 256 25.26 -37.43 1.98
C ILE A 256 24.89 -37.77 3.44
N LYS A 257 23.68 -38.27 3.72
CA LYS A 257 23.23 -38.58 5.09
C LYS A 257 22.92 -40.06 5.33
N ALA A 258 23.90 -40.92 5.11
CA ALA A 258 23.90 -42.29 5.65
C ALA A 258 25.23 -42.59 6.37
N PRO A 259 25.27 -42.65 7.71
CA PRO A 259 26.36 -43.32 8.41
C PRO A 259 26.04 -44.81 8.51
N VAL A 260 26.75 -45.61 7.72
CA VAL A 260 26.89 -47.06 7.91
C VAL A 260 27.92 -47.34 9.00
N ARG A 261 27.50 -47.97 10.10
CA ARG A 261 28.19 -48.96 10.96
C ARG A 261 27.38 -49.08 12.27
N GLY A 262 26.90 -50.23 12.75
CA GLY A 262 27.28 -51.61 12.48
C GLY A 262 27.71 -52.28 13.79
N SER A 263 26.83 -53.15 14.32
CA SER A 263 27.12 -54.34 15.15
C SER A 263 27.41 -54.20 16.65
N GLN A 264 26.50 -54.71 17.50
CA GLN A 264 26.57 -56.01 18.21
C GLN A 264 25.41 -56.09 19.23
N SER A 265 24.39 -56.92 18.99
CA SER A 265 24.21 -58.30 19.50
C SER A 265 23.85 -58.41 20.99
N ALA A 266 22.58 -58.78 21.29
CA ALA A 266 22.26 -59.94 22.12
C ALA A 266 20.74 -60.13 22.33
N SER A 267 20.29 -61.33 21.97
CA SER A 267 19.30 -62.17 22.64
C SER A 267 17.80 -61.80 22.69
N ARG A 268 17.06 -62.59 21.89
CA ARG A 268 16.10 -63.63 22.37
C ARG A 268 14.94 -63.15 23.26
N VAL A 269 13.69 -63.29 22.76
CA VAL A 269 12.71 -64.32 23.19
C VAL A 269 11.33 -64.00 22.60
N ILE A 270 10.70 -65.09 22.13
CA ILE A 270 9.37 -65.29 21.57
C ILE A 270 8.27 -65.02 22.62
N ARG A 271 7.15 -64.39 22.24
CA ARG A 271 5.79 -64.98 22.34
C ARG A 271 4.66 -64.03 21.95
N VAL A 272 3.85 -64.57 21.02
CA VAL A 272 2.39 -64.47 20.80
C VAL A 272 1.79 -63.08 20.62
#